data_AF-A0A955FTR7-F1
#
_entry.id   AF-A0A955FTR7-F1
#
_cell.length_a   1.000
_cell.length_b   1.000
_cell.length_c   1.000
_cell.angle_alpha   90.00
_cell.angle_beta   90.00
_cell.angle_gamma   90.00
#
_symmetry.space_group_name_H-M   'P 1'
#
loop_
_entity.id
_entity.type
_entity.pdbx_description
1 polymer ?
#
loop_
_entity_poly.entity_id
_entity_poly.type
_entity_poly.pdbx_seq_one_letter_code
_entity_poly.pdbx_strand_id
1 'polypeptide(L)'
;MTHSVELSTMDTQESENVVTFQELGEAANGTIEADETQALRLEEFTNRVGSGEFHVATSGSIPCLCVDGRCGGQGELLPNAAGGSESLMVADDLTTKSFVLDGDATTSGQYGALLRYLKENGQQVGGHTAADLHGAPSGCGANDKLSTIYAYISQNGDTLRSLATTLGYEVSDDGHALITRNASARSSFSQGDELLGVLQQNEGRIDVLEGAHKEVTAIINRRNGTTLNRDAVRAEFGDDYQSFNVDEWAFENGARMISAHDDDGEVNLKKTAMLYYNLATACVLSGPKMRVVVLG
;
A
#
# COMPACT_ATOMS: atom_id res chain seq x y z
N MET A 1 14.98 -52.21 46.22
CA MET A 1 15.30 -51.53 44.94
C MET A 1 13.99 -51.04 44.36
N THR A 2 13.66 -49.78 44.62
CA THR A 2 12.53 -49.06 44.04
C THR A 2 13.11 -48.09 43.03
N HIS A 3 12.87 -48.34 41.75
CA HIS A 3 13.30 -47.47 40.65
C HIS A 3 12.34 -46.28 40.54
N SER A 4 12.87 -45.08 40.75
CA SER A 4 12.25 -43.83 40.37
C SER A 4 12.27 -43.68 38.85
N VAL A 5 11.13 -43.37 38.25
CA VAL A 5 11.01 -42.96 36.85
C VAL A 5 11.01 -41.44 36.85
N GLU A 6 12.05 -40.84 36.26
CA GLU A 6 12.12 -39.41 35.99
C GLU A 6 11.12 -39.05 34.87
N LEU A 7 10.20 -38.14 35.17
CA LEU A 7 9.38 -37.46 34.17
C LEU A 7 10.24 -36.41 33.47
N SER A 8 10.67 -36.73 32.25
CA SER A 8 11.21 -35.77 31.30
C SER A 8 10.09 -34.84 30.84
N THR A 9 10.15 -33.58 31.26
CA THR A 9 9.35 -32.50 30.69
C THR A 9 9.83 -32.27 29.26
N MET A 10 9.00 -32.67 28.28
CA MET A 10 9.17 -32.25 26.90
C MET A 10 8.94 -30.75 26.82
N ASP A 11 10.04 -30.01 26.80
CA ASP A 11 10.11 -28.61 26.41
C ASP A 11 9.73 -28.55 24.92
N THR A 12 8.47 -28.22 24.64
CA THR A 12 8.03 -27.91 23.28
C THR A 12 8.64 -26.55 22.93
N GLN A 13 9.81 -26.56 22.30
CA GLN A 13 10.27 -25.42 21.52
C GLN A 13 9.20 -25.15 20.46
N GLU A 14 8.30 -24.20 20.74
CA GLU A 14 7.66 -23.43 19.68
C GLU A 14 8.79 -22.86 18.85
N SER A 15 8.95 -23.35 17.62
CA SER A 15 9.83 -22.69 16.67
C SER A 15 9.25 -21.30 16.45
N GLU A 16 9.82 -20.29 17.09
CA GLU A 16 9.56 -18.89 16.76
C GLU A 16 9.82 -18.75 15.26
N ASN A 17 8.75 -18.64 14.47
CA ASN A 17 8.85 -18.35 13.05
C ASN A 17 9.35 -16.91 12.93
N VAL A 18 10.67 -16.74 12.90
CA VAL A 18 11.31 -15.45 12.69
C VAL A 18 10.91 -14.94 11.30
N VAL A 19 10.23 -13.80 11.27
CA VAL A 19 9.85 -13.13 10.03
C VAL A 19 11.10 -12.52 9.41
N THR A 20 11.31 -12.78 8.12
CA THR A 20 12.39 -12.11 7.37
C THR A 20 11.89 -10.77 6.83
N PHE A 21 12.70 -9.73 6.95
CA PHE A 21 12.43 -8.42 6.39
C PHE A 21 13.63 -7.90 5.60
N GLN A 22 13.38 -6.89 4.77
CA GLN A 22 14.39 -6.10 4.08
C GLN A 22 14.24 -4.63 4.46
N GLU A 23 15.32 -3.91 4.66
CA GLU A 23 15.25 -2.46 4.81
C GLU A 23 15.17 -1.81 3.41
N LEU A 24 14.45 -0.68 3.29
CA LEU A 24 14.37 0.06 2.01
C LEU A 24 15.75 0.57 1.54
N GLY A 25 16.67 0.83 2.48
CA GLY A 25 18.03 1.25 2.20
C GLY A 25 18.12 2.62 1.52
N GLU A 26 19.24 2.87 0.82
CA GLU A 26 19.56 4.15 0.18
C GLU A 26 18.55 4.60 -0.89
N ALA A 27 17.64 3.73 -1.30
CA ALA A 27 16.55 4.07 -2.20
C ALA A 27 15.51 5.00 -1.53
N ALA A 28 15.39 4.98 -0.21
CA ALA A 28 14.39 5.75 0.51
C ALA A 28 14.81 7.22 0.73
N ASN A 29 13.91 8.14 0.41
CA ASN A 29 14.10 9.59 0.47
C ASN A 29 13.21 10.27 1.53
N GLY A 30 12.35 9.51 2.20
CA GLY A 30 11.44 10.00 3.22
C GLY A 30 12.03 9.96 4.61
N THR A 31 11.16 10.05 5.61
CA THR A 31 11.56 10.16 7.02
C THR A 31 10.75 9.26 7.95
N ILE A 32 9.70 8.60 7.46
CA ILE A 32 8.89 7.69 8.26
C ILE A 32 9.67 6.39 8.43
N GLU A 33 10.15 6.12 9.63
CA GLU A 33 10.83 4.89 10.02
C GLU A 33 10.87 4.78 11.55
N ALA A 34 11.30 3.62 12.05
CA ALA A 34 11.47 3.41 13.48
C ALA A 34 12.55 4.34 14.07
N ASP A 35 12.25 4.95 15.22
CA ASP A 35 13.21 5.73 16.00
C ASP A 35 13.65 5.03 17.30
N GLU A 36 14.51 5.71 18.08
CA GLU A 36 15.05 5.17 19.34
C GLU A 36 13.96 4.87 20.39
N THR A 37 12.83 5.58 20.35
CA THR A 37 11.71 5.36 21.29
C THR A 37 10.97 4.06 20.99
N GLN A 38 11.00 3.63 19.73
CA GLN A 38 10.33 2.40 19.27
C GLN A 38 11.24 1.16 19.33
N ALA A 39 12.54 1.32 19.58
CA ALA A 39 13.52 0.24 19.56
C ALA A 39 13.19 -0.94 20.49
N LEU A 40 12.52 -0.68 21.62
CA LEU A 40 12.22 -1.69 22.65
C LEU A 40 11.36 -2.85 22.14
N ARG A 41 10.32 -2.57 21.35
CA ARG A 41 9.39 -3.58 20.81
C ARG A 41 9.47 -3.73 19.29
N LEU A 42 10.47 -3.14 18.63
CA LEU A 42 10.57 -3.16 17.16
C LEU A 42 10.62 -4.59 16.59
N GLU A 43 11.42 -5.47 17.18
CA GLU A 43 11.51 -6.88 16.75
C GLU A 43 10.21 -7.64 17.01
N GLU A 44 9.60 -7.46 18.18
CA GLU A 44 8.32 -8.08 18.52
C GLU A 44 7.22 -7.64 17.53
N PHE A 45 7.13 -6.33 17.28
CA PHE A 45 6.19 -5.75 16.35
C PHE A 45 6.39 -6.30 14.93
N THR A 46 7.64 -6.31 14.45
CA THR A 46 7.98 -6.81 13.11
C THR A 46 7.54 -8.27 12.94
N ASN A 47 7.81 -9.12 13.95
CA ASN A 47 7.46 -10.54 13.89
C ASN A 47 5.95 -10.78 13.99
N ARG A 48 5.25 -10.13 14.92
CA ARG A 48 3.81 -10.36 15.13
C ARG A 48 2.97 -9.82 13.99
N VAL A 49 3.22 -8.58 13.57
CA VAL A 49 2.53 -8.00 12.40
C VAL A 49 2.94 -8.72 11.12
N GLY A 50 4.24 -9.01 10.95
CA GLY A 50 4.77 -9.68 9.76
C GLY A 50 4.38 -11.15 9.60
N SER A 51 4.01 -11.85 10.68
CA SER A 51 3.47 -13.21 10.61
C SER A 51 1.98 -13.25 10.23
N GLY A 52 1.34 -12.07 10.20
CA GLY A 52 -0.08 -11.92 9.88
C GLY A 52 -1.01 -12.09 11.08
N GLU A 53 -0.52 -11.94 12.32
CA GLU A 53 -1.35 -12.06 13.53
C GLU A 53 -2.54 -11.08 13.52
N PHE A 54 -2.34 -9.88 12.94
CA PHE A 54 -3.34 -8.82 12.86
C PHE A 54 -4.02 -8.72 11.48
N HIS A 55 -3.78 -9.68 10.59
CA HIS A 55 -4.42 -9.73 9.27
C HIS A 55 -5.69 -10.57 9.34
N VAL A 56 -6.83 -9.93 9.15
CA VAL A 56 -8.16 -10.53 9.26
C VAL A 56 -8.88 -10.52 7.92
N ALA A 57 -9.95 -11.31 7.81
CA ALA A 57 -10.75 -11.37 6.59
C ALA A 57 -11.32 -9.99 6.20
N THR A 58 -11.37 -9.71 4.90
CA THR A 58 -11.99 -8.51 4.32
C THR A 58 -13.10 -8.86 3.33
N SER A 59 -14.08 -7.95 3.19
CA SER A 59 -15.18 -8.04 2.23
C SER A 59 -14.84 -7.52 0.83
N GLY A 60 -13.77 -6.74 0.68
CA GLY A 60 -13.37 -6.15 -0.61
C GLY A 60 -12.48 -7.08 -1.43
N SER A 61 -12.45 -6.89 -2.75
CA SER A 61 -11.62 -7.68 -3.68
C SER A 61 -10.60 -6.86 -4.46
N ILE A 62 -10.68 -5.53 -4.39
CA ILE A 62 -9.78 -4.59 -5.09
C ILE A 62 -9.26 -3.53 -4.09
N PRO A 63 -8.13 -2.87 -4.39
CA PRO A 63 -7.63 -1.75 -3.59
C PRO A 63 -8.68 -0.65 -3.35
N CYS A 64 -8.89 -0.30 -2.09
CA CYS A 64 -9.92 0.65 -1.68
C CYS A 64 -9.42 1.67 -0.66
N LEU A 65 -8.67 1.28 0.37
CA LEU A 65 -8.19 2.20 1.42
C LEU A 65 -6.68 2.42 1.34
N CYS A 66 -6.18 3.51 1.93
CA CYS A 66 -4.76 3.84 1.86
C CYS A 66 -3.91 2.86 2.69
N VAL A 67 -2.62 2.71 2.36
CA VAL A 67 -1.65 1.94 3.16
C VAL A 67 -1.40 2.50 4.57
N ASP A 68 -1.77 3.75 4.82
CA ASP A 68 -1.52 4.51 6.06
C ASP A 68 -1.77 3.69 7.34
N GLY A 69 -0.81 3.68 8.26
CA GLY A 69 -0.89 2.88 9.48
C GLY A 69 -1.70 3.52 10.62
N ARG A 70 -2.09 4.80 10.47
CA ARG A 70 -2.89 5.51 11.47
C ARG A 70 -4.30 4.94 11.58
N CYS A 71 -4.87 5.06 12.79
CA CYS A 71 -6.25 4.67 13.09
C CYS A 71 -7.22 5.82 12.78
N GLY A 72 -8.53 5.52 12.77
CA GLY A 72 -9.60 6.50 12.54
C GLY A 72 -10.60 6.09 11.45
N GLY A 73 -10.29 5.03 10.69
CA GLY A 73 -11.24 4.42 9.77
C GLY A 73 -12.45 3.81 10.48
N GLN A 74 -13.63 3.95 9.88
CA GLN A 74 -14.87 3.40 10.42
C GLN A 74 -15.50 2.44 9.40
N GLY A 75 -16.09 1.36 9.87
CA GLY A 75 -16.77 0.36 9.03
C GLY A 75 -15.92 -0.85 8.70
N GLU A 76 -16.23 -1.52 7.59
CA GLU A 76 -15.58 -2.77 7.20
C GLU A 76 -14.08 -2.58 6.93
N LEU A 77 -13.27 -3.61 7.10
CA LEU A 77 -11.87 -3.56 6.67
C LEU A 77 -11.83 -3.88 5.17
N LEU A 78 -11.14 -3.07 4.38
CA LEU A 78 -11.06 -3.18 2.91
C LEU A 78 -9.60 -3.19 2.44
N PRO A 79 -9.29 -3.81 1.28
CA PRO A 79 -7.91 -3.94 0.82
C PRO A 79 -7.19 -2.60 0.71
N ASN A 80 -5.93 -2.57 1.12
CA ASN A 80 -5.10 -1.38 1.20
C ASN A 80 -4.12 -1.26 0.01
N ALA A 81 -3.97 -0.05 -0.53
CA ALA A 81 -2.89 0.34 -1.44
C ALA A 81 -2.63 1.84 -1.32
N ALA A 82 -1.55 2.37 -1.88
CA ALA A 82 -1.20 3.79 -1.77
C ALA A 82 -2.35 4.65 -2.32
N GLY A 83 -2.85 5.59 -1.51
CA GLY A 83 -4.00 6.43 -1.87
C GLY A 83 -5.34 5.70 -2.03
N GLY A 84 -5.42 4.40 -1.66
CA GLY A 84 -6.62 3.59 -1.82
C GLY A 84 -6.95 3.33 -3.28
N SER A 85 -8.15 3.71 -3.70
CA SER A 85 -8.56 3.57 -5.10
C SER A 85 -7.72 4.39 -6.08
N GLU A 86 -6.95 5.39 -5.62
CA GLU A 86 -5.99 6.12 -6.44
C GLU A 86 -4.95 5.19 -7.09
N SER A 87 -4.54 4.12 -6.39
CA SER A 87 -3.57 3.16 -6.93
C SER A 87 -4.03 2.52 -8.25
N LEU A 88 -5.34 2.39 -8.47
CA LEU A 88 -5.93 1.87 -9.71
C LEU A 88 -5.88 2.92 -10.83
N MET A 89 -6.06 4.21 -10.50
CA MET A 89 -5.91 5.30 -11.47
C MET A 89 -4.47 5.39 -11.94
N VAL A 90 -3.52 5.31 -11.00
CA VAL A 90 -2.10 5.32 -11.33
C VAL A 90 -1.72 4.13 -12.21
N ALA A 91 -2.28 2.95 -11.93
CA ALA A 91 -2.05 1.77 -12.77
C ALA A 91 -2.51 1.99 -14.22
N ASP A 92 -3.70 2.55 -14.43
CA ASP A 92 -4.16 2.88 -15.78
C ASP A 92 -3.33 4.01 -16.42
N ASP A 93 -3.04 5.10 -15.70
CA ASP A 93 -2.28 6.23 -16.25
C ASP A 93 -0.85 5.82 -16.63
N LEU A 94 -0.20 4.94 -15.88
CA LEU A 94 1.13 4.42 -16.23
C LEU A 94 1.11 3.39 -17.37
N THR A 95 -0.06 2.95 -17.83
CA THR A 95 -0.20 1.85 -18.79
C THR A 95 -1.08 2.25 -19.99
N THR A 96 -2.36 1.90 -19.96
CA THR A 96 -3.30 2.01 -21.08
C THR A 96 -3.94 3.38 -21.23
N LYS A 97 -3.98 4.17 -20.15
CA LYS A 97 -4.60 5.51 -20.14
C LYS A 97 -6.06 5.46 -20.63
N SER A 98 -6.79 4.43 -20.24
CA SER A 98 -8.17 4.18 -20.67
C SER A 98 -9.16 5.16 -20.03
N PHE A 99 -8.82 5.76 -18.89
CA PHE A 99 -9.69 6.71 -18.19
C PHE A 99 -9.37 8.18 -18.51
N VAL A 100 -8.51 8.45 -19.50
CA VAL A 100 -8.26 9.82 -19.99
C VAL A 100 -9.46 10.29 -20.80
N LEU A 101 -10.09 11.38 -20.37
CA LEU A 101 -11.24 11.94 -21.04
C LEU A 101 -10.83 12.97 -22.09
N ASP A 102 -11.57 13.01 -23.20
CA ASP A 102 -11.42 14.05 -24.21
C ASP A 102 -11.66 15.44 -23.59
N GLY A 103 -10.62 16.29 -23.63
CA GLY A 103 -10.67 17.65 -23.08
C GLY A 103 -10.36 17.75 -21.58
N ASP A 104 -10.15 16.63 -20.87
CA ASP A 104 -9.70 16.62 -19.48
C ASP A 104 -8.69 15.48 -19.23
N ALA A 105 -7.41 15.83 -19.37
CA ALA A 105 -6.29 14.93 -19.11
C ALA A 105 -5.67 15.13 -17.70
N THR A 106 -6.34 15.84 -16.81
CA THR A 106 -5.87 16.02 -15.42
C THR A 106 -5.94 14.70 -14.64
N THR A 107 -5.17 14.57 -13.56
CA THR A 107 -5.27 13.38 -12.71
C THR A 107 -6.61 13.32 -11.97
N SER A 108 -7.21 14.47 -11.63
CA SER A 108 -8.55 14.53 -11.04
C SER A 108 -9.65 14.09 -12.02
N GLY A 109 -9.59 14.50 -13.28
CA GLY A 109 -10.51 14.06 -14.33
C GLY A 109 -10.45 12.55 -14.56
N GLN A 110 -9.23 12.01 -14.70
CA GLN A 110 -8.98 10.57 -14.82
C GLN A 110 -9.47 9.79 -13.60
N TYR A 111 -9.15 10.28 -12.39
CA TYR A 111 -9.57 9.65 -11.15
C TYR A 111 -11.09 9.62 -11.04
N GLY A 112 -11.77 10.73 -11.36
CA GLY A 112 -13.24 10.80 -11.35
C GLY A 112 -13.88 9.86 -12.36
N ALA A 113 -13.30 9.69 -13.56
CA ALA A 113 -13.77 8.73 -14.55
C ALA A 113 -13.66 7.29 -14.04
N LEU A 114 -12.51 6.95 -13.46
CA LEU A 114 -12.27 5.63 -12.86
C LEU A 114 -13.25 5.36 -11.70
N LEU A 115 -13.41 6.30 -10.76
CA LEU A 115 -14.27 6.11 -9.59
C LEU A 115 -15.72 5.85 -10.00
N ARG A 116 -16.24 6.60 -10.99
CA ARG A 116 -17.57 6.35 -11.55
C ARG A 116 -17.69 4.95 -12.14
N TYR A 117 -16.72 4.56 -12.97
CA TYR A 117 -16.69 3.24 -13.58
C TYR A 117 -16.68 2.12 -12.53
N LEU A 118 -15.84 2.24 -11.49
CA LEU A 118 -15.77 1.25 -10.41
C LEU A 118 -17.11 1.13 -9.67
N LYS A 119 -17.74 2.27 -9.33
CA LYS A 119 -19.05 2.28 -8.67
C LYS A 119 -20.16 1.69 -9.55
N GLU A 120 -20.18 2.01 -10.83
CA GLU A 120 -21.13 1.45 -11.80
C GLU A 120 -20.99 -0.08 -11.92
N ASN A 121 -19.79 -0.60 -11.68
CA ASN A 121 -19.49 -2.03 -11.61
C ASN A 121 -19.57 -2.62 -10.18
N GLY A 122 -20.27 -1.93 -9.27
CA GLY A 122 -20.58 -2.41 -7.93
C GLY A 122 -19.38 -2.48 -6.98
N GLN A 123 -18.25 -1.85 -7.33
CA GLN A 123 -17.08 -1.81 -6.48
C GLN A 123 -17.16 -0.67 -5.46
N GLN A 124 -16.66 -0.93 -4.26
CA GLN A 124 -16.40 0.13 -3.30
C GLN A 124 -15.15 0.91 -3.72
N VAL A 125 -15.18 2.21 -3.48
CA VAL A 125 -14.05 3.10 -3.72
C VAL A 125 -13.76 3.89 -2.45
N GLY A 126 -12.48 4.21 -2.22
CA GLY A 126 -12.12 4.87 -0.98
C GLY A 126 -10.73 5.50 -0.94
N GLY A 127 -10.47 6.08 0.22
CA GLY A 127 -9.26 6.79 0.58
C GLY A 127 -9.40 7.33 2.02
N HIS A 128 -8.64 8.37 2.35
CA HIS A 128 -8.74 9.00 3.66
C HIS A 128 -8.35 10.46 3.63
N THR A 129 -8.61 11.13 4.74
CA THR A 129 -8.05 12.43 5.13
C THR A 129 -7.48 12.34 6.55
N ALA A 130 -7.05 13.45 7.15
CA ALA A 130 -6.67 13.51 8.56
C ALA A 130 -7.60 14.43 9.35
N ALA A 131 -7.87 14.07 10.61
CA ALA A 131 -8.83 14.76 11.49
C ALA A 131 -8.53 16.25 11.68
N ASP A 132 -7.24 16.61 11.75
CA ASP A 132 -6.80 17.98 12.04
C ASP A 132 -6.57 18.83 10.78
N LEU A 133 -6.95 18.34 9.59
CA LEU A 133 -6.77 19.06 8.34
C LEU A 133 -8.00 19.85 7.91
N HIS A 134 -7.76 21.08 7.47
CA HIS A 134 -8.76 21.97 6.88
C HIS A 134 -8.21 22.53 5.56
N GLY A 135 -8.64 21.95 4.43
CA GLY A 135 -8.13 22.30 3.09
C GLY A 135 -6.85 21.55 2.74
N ALA A 136 -6.08 22.06 1.78
CA ALA A 136 -4.80 21.46 1.38
C ALA A 136 -3.76 21.46 2.52
N PRO A 137 -2.98 20.39 2.69
CA PRO A 137 -2.97 19.14 1.91
C PRO A 137 -4.13 18.18 2.26
N SER A 138 -4.39 17.16 1.44
CA SER A 138 -5.51 16.22 1.66
C SER A 138 -5.39 15.37 2.92
N GLY A 139 -4.16 15.16 3.41
CA GLY A 139 -3.85 14.30 4.55
C GLY A 139 -3.46 12.88 4.19
N CYS A 140 -3.46 12.56 2.89
CA CYS A 140 -2.94 11.31 2.34
C CYS A 140 -1.59 11.58 1.68
N GLY A 141 -0.51 11.03 2.25
CA GLY A 141 0.84 11.22 1.72
C GLY A 141 1.03 10.75 0.26
N ALA A 142 0.25 9.77 -0.20
CA ALA A 142 0.27 9.30 -1.58
C ALA A 142 -0.33 10.35 -2.53
N ASN A 143 -1.55 10.84 -2.25
CA ASN A 143 -2.22 11.87 -3.05
C ASN A 143 -1.42 13.17 -3.04
N ASP A 144 -0.96 13.60 -1.86
CA ASP A 144 -0.26 14.87 -1.67
C ASP A 144 1.14 14.89 -2.32
N LYS A 145 1.73 13.71 -2.56
CA LYS A 145 3.05 13.55 -3.20
C LYS A 145 2.99 12.85 -4.54
N LEU A 146 1.82 12.77 -5.20
CA LEU A 146 1.64 12.03 -6.45
C LEU A 146 2.67 12.40 -7.52
N SER A 147 2.93 13.70 -7.72
CA SER A 147 3.95 14.18 -8.68
C SER A 147 5.36 13.72 -8.30
N THR A 148 5.68 13.71 -7.01
CA THR A 148 6.98 13.27 -6.48
C THR A 148 7.16 11.77 -6.64
N ILE A 149 6.09 10.98 -6.45
CA ILE A 149 6.11 9.53 -6.65
C ILE A 149 6.32 9.19 -8.13
N TYR A 150 5.65 9.90 -9.06
CA TYR A 150 5.89 9.74 -10.51
C TYR A 150 7.32 10.11 -10.89
N ALA A 151 7.83 11.23 -10.36
CA ALA A 151 9.22 11.62 -10.57
C ALA A 151 10.18 10.53 -10.07
N TYR A 152 9.92 9.95 -8.88
CA TYR A 152 10.70 8.85 -8.33
C TYR A 152 10.68 7.62 -9.25
N ILE A 153 9.51 7.19 -9.73
CA ILE A 153 9.38 6.07 -10.67
C ILE A 153 10.22 6.31 -11.93
N SER A 154 10.16 7.51 -12.49
CA SER A 154 10.89 7.85 -13.72
C SER A 154 12.41 7.87 -13.54
N GLN A 155 12.90 8.31 -12.38
CA GLN A 155 14.33 8.49 -12.10
C GLN A 155 14.99 7.25 -11.50
N ASN A 156 14.23 6.42 -10.80
CA ASN A 156 14.71 5.29 -10.02
C ASN A 156 14.08 3.97 -10.46
N GLY A 157 13.65 3.88 -11.72
CA GLY A 157 12.96 2.70 -12.25
C GLY A 157 13.75 1.40 -12.08
N ASP A 158 15.08 1.44 -12.28
CA ASP A 158 15.98 0.30 -12.10
C ASP A 158 16.07 -0.11 -10.63
N THR A 159 16.21 0.87 -9.73
CA THR A 159 16.19 0.66 -8.28
C THR A 159 14.89 -0.01 -7.83
N LEU A 160 13.74 0.47 -8.32
CA LEU A 160 12.43 -0.14 -8.05
C LEU A 160 12.35 -1.57 -8.60
N ARG A 161 12.93 -1.83 -9.78
CA ARG A 161 12.98 -3.18 -10.36
C ARG A 161 13.81 -4.14 -9.51
N SER A 162 14.97 -3.68 -9.05
CA SER A 162 15.85 -4.46 -8.16
C SER A 162 15.19 -4.73 -6.82
N LEU A 163 14.49 -3.74 -6.24
CA LEU A 163 13.72 -3.93 -5.02
C LEU A 163 12.59 -4.95 -5.22
N ALA A 164 11.81 -4.81 -6.31
CA ALA A 164 10.76 -5.76 -6.66
C ALA A 164 11.31 -7.19 -6.82
N THR A 165 12.44 -7.34 -7.51
CA THR A 165 13.13 -8.64 -7.67
C THR A 165 13.54 -9.23 -6.32
N THR A 166 14.11 -8.43 -5.43
CA THR A 166 14.52 -8.89 -4.09
C THR A 166 13.31 -9.29 -3.23
N LEU A 167 12.16 -8.68 -3.47
CA LEU A 167 10.88 -9.05 -2.84
C LEU A 167 10.19 -10.24 -3.55
N GLY A 168 10.82 -10.83 -4.56
CA GLY A 168 10.34 -12.01 -5.28
C GLY A 168 9.32 -11.73 -6.39
N TYR A 169 9.31 -10.52 -6.95
CA TYR A 169 8.52 -10.16 -8.12
C TYR A 169 9.34 -10.25 -9.40
N GLU A 170 8.75 -10.79 -10.45
CA GLU A 170 9.31 -10.71 -11.80
C GLU A 170 8.70 -9.54 -12.56
N VAL A 171 9.56 -8.69 -13.12
CA VAL A 171 9.17 -7.50 -13.89
C VAL A 171 9.77 -7.63 -15.28
N SER A 172 8.92 -7.60 -16.31
CA SER A 172 9.37 -7.67 -17.71
C SER A 172 10.09 -6.38 -18.15
N ASP A 173 11.02 -6.51 -19.10
CA ASP A 173 11.73 -5.35 -19.67
C ASP A 173 10.76 -4.35 -20.30
N ASP A 174 9.79 -4.85 -21.09
CA ASP A 174 8.81 -4.01 -21.76
C ASP A 174 7.88 -3.30 -20.77
N GLY A 175 7.43 -3.99 -19.72
CA GLY A 175 6.58 -3.41 -18.69
C GLY A 175 7.31 -2.32 -17.90
N HIS A 176 8.54 -2.62 -17.48
CA HIS A 176 9.42 -1.64 -16.85
C HIS A 176 9.65 -0.40 -17.73
N ALA A 177 10.01 -0.59 -19.01
CA ALA A 177 10.31 0.49 -19.93
C ALA A 177 9.08 1.32 -20.32
N LEU A 178 7.88 0.73 -20.28
CA LEU A 178 6.63 1.46 -20.50
C LEU A 178 6.27 2.31 -19.28
N ILE A 179 6.28 1.72 -18.09
CA ILE A 179 5.89 2.39 -16.84
C ILE A 179 6.81 3.59 -16.56
N THR A 180 8.13 3.41 -16.65
CA THR A 180 9.11 4.48 -16.39
C THR A 180 9.00 5.62 -17.39
N ARG A 181 8.80 5.31 -18.67
CA ARG A 181 8.57 6.29 -19.74
C ARG A 181 7.28 7.07 -19.53
N ASN A 182 6.18 6.39 -19.19
CA ASN A 182 4.89 7.04 -18.96
C ASN A 182 4.92 7.92 -17.70
N ALA A 183 5.62 7.48 -16.64
CA ALA A 183 5.88 8.30 -15.47
C ALA A 183 6.66 9.57 -15.85
N SER A 184 7.72 9.43 -16.65
CA SER A 184 8.53 10.56 -17.15
C SER A 184 7.74 11.54 -18.03
N ALA A 185 6.82 11.03 -18.85
CA ALA A 185 6.00 11.84 -19.76
C ALA A 185 4.88 12.63 -19.05
N ARG A 186 4.50 12.24 -17.83
CA ARG A 186 3.44 12.91 -17.07
C ARG A 186 3.96 14.23 -16.49
N SER A 187 3.40 15.35 -16.95
CA SER A 187 3.91 16.70 -16.64
C SER A 187 2.97 17.56 -15.80
N SER A 188 1.74 17.09 -15.54
CA SER A 188 0.73 17.83 -14.79
C SER A 188 -0.02 16.91 -13.84
N PHE A 189 -0.25 17.40 -12.63
CA PHE A 189 -0.89 16.68 -11.53
C PHE A 189 -1.86 17.62 -10.82
N SER A 190 -3.06 17.14 -10.54
CA SER A 190 -3.97 17.76 -9.57
C SER A 190 -3.37 17.71 -8.17
N GLN A 191 -3.74 18.69 -7.35
CA GLN A 191 -3.36 18.71 -5.94
C GLN A 191 -4.09 17.62 -5.15
N GLY A 192 -3.54 17.20 -4.02
CA GLY A 192 -4.13 16.12 -3.23
C GLY A 192 -5.54 16.44 -2.75
N ASP A 193 -5.84 17.68 -2.37
CA ASP A 193 -7.17 18.11 -1.94
C ASP A 193 -8.19 18.12 -3.09
N GLU A 194 -7.75 18.38 -4.33
CA GLU A 194 -8.59 18.18 -5.52
C GLU A 194 -8.95 16.70 -5.70
N LEU A 195 -7.98 15.79 -5.55
CA LEU A 195 -8.21 14.34 -5.65
C LEU A 195 -9.15 13.84 -4.54
N LEU A 196 -8.99 14.34 -3.32
CA LEU A 196 -9.90 14.08 -2.21
C LEU A 196 -11.32 14.62 -2.51
N GLY A 197 -11.42 15.83 -3.07
CA GLY A 197 -12.68 16.42 -3.50
C GLY A 197 -13.39 15.57 -4.56
N VAL A 198 -12.65 15.00 -5.52
CA VAL A 198 -13.20 14.06 -6.50
C VAL A 198 -13.71 12.78 -5.84
N LEU A 199 -12.98 12.22 -4.86
CA LEU A 199 -13.45 11.06 -4.10
C LEU A 199 -14.75 11.37 -3.32
N GLN A 200 -14.83 12.55 -2.69
CA GLN A 200 -16.03 13.04 -1.99
C GLN A 200 -17.22 13.16 -2.92
N GLN A 201 -17.04 13.78 -4.09
CA GLN A 201 -18.09 13.95 -5.10
C GLN A 201 -18.61 12.63 -5.66
N ASN A 202 -17.76 11.60 -5.68
CA ASN A 202 -18.14 10.25 -6.06
C ASN A 202 -18.66 9.43 -4.87
N GLU A 203 -18.95 10.04 -3.72
CA GLU A 203 -19.46 9.35 -2.52
C GLU A 203 -18.58 8.16 -2.12
N GLY A 204 -17.27 8.28 -2.34
CA GLY A 204 -16.31 7.28 -1.90
C GLY A 204 -16.20 7.24 -0.39
N ARG A 205 -15.77 6.09 0.15
CA ARG A 205 -15.44 5.98 1.56
C ARG A 205 -14.23 6.83 1.89
N ILE A 206 -14.36 7.68 2.90
CA ILE A 206 -13.26 8.52 3.39
C ILE A 206 -13.10 8.27 4.87
N ASP A 207 -12.03 7.57 5.20
CA ASP A 207 -11.61 7.43 6.59
C ASP A 207 -10.98 8.75 7.07
N VAL A 208 -11.22 9.13 8.32
CA VAL A 208 -10.65 10.34 8.92
C VAL A 208 -9.61 9.89 9.93
N LEU A 209 -8.33 9.92 9.54
CA LEU A 209 -7.26 9.35 10.35
C LEU A 209 -6.76 10.34 11.40
N GLU A 210 -6.37 9.81 12.55
CA GLU A 210 -5.96 10.57 13.73
C GLU A 210 -4.47 10.41 14.02
N GLY A 211 -3.87 11.46 14.58
CA GLY A 211 -2.48 11.43 15.04
C GLY A 211 -1.42 11.51 13.93
N ALA A 212 -0.17 11.30 14.36
CA ALA A 212 1.01 11.36 13.51
C ALA A 212 1.38 9.96 12.98
N HIS A 213 2.09 9.97 11.84
CA HIS A 213 2.73 8.78 11.28
C HIS A 213 3.81 8.25 12.23
N LYS A 214 3.71 6.96 12.55
CA LYS A 214 4.66 6.22 13.39
C LYS A 214 4.87 4.80 12.86
N GLU A 215 4.81 4.66 11.55
CA GLU A 215 5.03 3.38 10.90
C GLU A 215 6.49 2.94 11.07
N VAL A 216 6.67 1.71 11.56
CA VAL A 216 8.00 1.10 11.76
C VAL A 216 8.24 -0.10 10.84
N THR A 217 7.20 -0.58 10.19
CA THR A 217 7.24 -1.72 9.26
C THR A 217 6.22 -1.51 8.15
N ALA A 218 6.56 -1.89 6.93
CA ALA A 218 5.66 -1.99 5.79
C ALA A 218 5.40 -3.47 5.47
N ILE A 219 4.14 -3.87 5.42
CA ILE A 219 3.72 -5.22 5.03
C ILE A 219 3.23 -5.21 3.59
N ILE A 220 3.79 -6.11 2.80
CA ILE A 220 3.27 -6.51 1.50
C ILE A 220 2.49 -7.81 1.71
N ASN A 221 1.17 -7.70 1.84
CA ASN A 221 0.29 -8.81 2.12
C ASN A 221 -0.12 -9.54 0.84
N ARG A 222 0.32 -10.78 0.69
CA ARG A 222 -0.07 -11.71 -0.40
C ARG A 222 -1.11 -12.74 0.04
N ARG A 223 -1.54 -12.73 1.31
CA ARG A 223 -2.55 -13.64 1.83
C ARG A 223 -3.94 -13.21 1.37
N ASN A 224 -4.43 -13.91 0.35
CA ASN A 224 -5.71 -13.61 -0.31
C ASN A 224 -6.88 -13.43 0.69
N GLY A 225 -7.68 -12.39 0.48
CA GLY A 225 -8.89 -12.13 1.26
C GLY A 225 -8.63 -11.61 2.68
N THR A 226 -7.42 -11.15 3.00
CA THR A 226 -7.09 -10.57 4.31
C THR A 226 -6.57 -9.14 4.21
N THR A 227 -6.66 -8.37 5.29
CA THR A 227 -6.12 -7.01 5.43
C THR A 227 -5.73 -6.75 6.87
N LEU A 228 -4.86 -5.76 7.10
CA LEU A 228 -4.44 -5.35 8.44
C LEU A 228 -5.59 -4.73 9.25
N ASN A 229 -5.80 -5.22 10.46
CA ASN A 229 -6.67 -4.58 11.46
C ASN A 229 -5.86 -3.60 12.32
N ARG A 230 -5.88 -2.32 11.94
CA ARG A 230 -5.12 -1.24 12.61
C ARG A 230 -5.55 -1.02 14.05
N ASP A 231 -6.85 -1.18 14.35
CA ASP A 231 -7.36 -1.06 15.71
C ASP A 231 -6.84 -2.17 16.62
N ALA A 232 -6.71 -3.40 16.10
CA ALA A 232 -6.11 -4.50 16.85
C ALA A 232 -4.61 -4.27 17.10
N VAL A 233 -3.88 -3.75 16.11
CA VAL A 233 -2.47 -3.34 16.28
C VAL A 233 -2.34 -2.26 17.36
N ARG A 234 -3.14 -1.19 17.28
CA ARG A 234 -3.15 -0.11 18.28
C ARG A 234 -3.54 -0.61 19.67
N ALA A 235 -4.48 -1.54 19.78
CA ALA A 235 -4.87 -2.12 21.07
C ALA A 235 -3.72 -2.88 21.74
N GLU A 236 -2.83 -3.49 20.95
CA GLU A 236 -1.68 -4.27 21.44
C GLU A 236 -0.42 -3.43 21.67
N PHE A 237 -0.12 -2.51 20.76
CA PHE A 237 1.15 -1.77 20.75
C PHE A 237 1.01 -0.29 21.10
N GLY A 238 -0.23 0.20 21.30
CA GLY A 238 -0.52 1.60 21.56
C GLY A 238 -0.37 2.48 20.31
N ASP A 239 -0.36 3.79 20.52
CA ASP A 239 -0.26 4.76 19.43
C ASP A 239 1.15 4.93 18.87
N ASP A 240 2.16 4.30 19.50
CA ASP A 240 3.58 4.45 19.16
C ASP A 240 4.06 3.49 18.08
N TYR A 241 3.26 2.50 17.66
CA TYR A 241 3.65 1.54 16.64
C TYR A 241 2.56 1.39 15.59
N GLN A 242 2.93 1.65 14.35
CA GLN A 242 2.04 1.51 13.20
C GLN A 242 2.73 0.69 12.11
N SER A 243 1.93 0.23 11.14
CA SER A 243 2.46 -0.44 9.96
C SER A 243 1.77 0.06 8.72
N PHE A 244 2.57 0.38 7.69
CA PHE A 244 2.01 0.49 6.34
C PHE A 244 1.57 -0.90 5.88
N ASN A 245 0.38 -1.04 5.30
CA ASN A 245 -0.10 -2.31 4.75
C ASN A 245 -0.51 -2.13 3.29
N VAL A 246 0.05 -2.93 2.39
CA VAL A 246 -0.41 -3.07 1.01
C VAL A 246 -0.91 -4.48 0.77
N ASP A 247 -2.18 -4.62 0.40
CA ASP A 247 -2.81 -5.89 0.08
C ASP A 247 -2.58 -6.22 -1.41
N GLU A 248 -1.37 -6.64 -1.72
CA GLU A 248 -0.94 -6.96 -3.08
C GLU A 248 -1.78 -8.07 -3.71
N TRP A 249 -2.31 -9.00 -2.91
CA TRP A 249 -3.21 -10.04 -3.42
C TRP A 249 -4.44 -9.45 -4.15
N ALA A 250 -4.86 -8.22 -3.82
CA ALA A 250 -6.00 -7.56 -4.46
C ALA A 250 -5.65 -6.91 -5.82
N PHE A 251 -4.36 -6.81 -6.17
CA PHE A 251 -3.91 -6.12 -7.38
C PHE A 251 -4.37 -6.80 -8.65
N GLU A 252 -4.44 -8.14 -8.68
CA GLU A 252 -4.91 -8.84 -9.88
C GLU A 252 -6.37 -8.54 -10.19
N ASN A 253 -7.24 -8.63 -9.19
CA ASN A 253 -8.66 -8.31 -9.35
C ASN A 253 -8.85 -6.83 -9.72
N GLY A 254 -8.08 -5.94 -9.10
CA GLY A 254 -8.07 -4.51 -9.43
C GLY A 254 -7.65 -4.25 -10.87
N ALA A 255 -6.57 -4.91 -11.32
CA ALA A 255 -6.08 -4.81 -12.70
C ALA A 255 -7.12 -5.34 -13.70
N ARG A 256 -7.70 -6.53 -13.46
CA ARG A 256 -8.77 -7.10 -14.31
C ARG A 256 -9.98 -6.18 -14.40
N MET A 257 -10.40 -5.58 -13.28
CA MET A 257 -11.54 -4.66 -13.25
C MET A 257 -11.35 -3.46 -14.17
N ILE A 258 -10.14 -2.90 -14.20
CA ILE A 258 -9.82 -1.68 -14.97
C ILE A 258 -9.23 -1.98 -16.35
N SER A 259 -9.10 -3.26 -16.74
CA SER A 259 -8.59 -3.65 -18.05
C SER A 259 -9.67 -3.55 -19.14
N ALA A 260 -9.28 -3.09 -20.32
CA ALA A 260 -10.20 -3.01 -21.46
C ALA A 260 -10.50 -4.41 -22.05
N HIS A 261 -9.53 -5.32 -21.93
CA HIS A 261 -9.66 -6.71 -22.36
C HIS A 261 -9.26 -7.63 -21.21
N ASP A 262 -9.91 -8.79 -21.12
CA ASP A 262 -9.50 -9.87 -20.21
C ASP A 262 -8.31 -10.62 -20.83
N ASP A 263 -7.20 -9.91 -21.03
CA ASP A 263 -5.93 -10.46 -21.46
C ASP A 263 -4.89 -10.36 -20.32
N ASP A 264 -4.17 -11.46 -20.11
CA ASP A 264 -3.21 -11.54 -19.00
C ASP A 264 -2.02 -10.57 -19.20
N GLY A 265 -1.77 -10.07 -20.41
CA GLY A 265 -0.71 -9.10 -20.68
C GLY A 265 -1.02 -7.73 -20.07
N GLU A 266 -2.19 -7.17 -20.37
CA GLU A 266 -2.68 -5.90 -19.82
C GLU A 266 -2.82 -5.99 -18.30
N VAL A 267 -3.39 -7.10 -17.79
CA VAL A 267 -3.54 -7.34 -16.36
C VAL A 267 -2.19 -7.37 -15.65
N ASN A 268 -1.21 -8.12 -16.15
CA ASN A 268 0.12 -8.18 -15.54
C ASN A 268 0.85 -6.83 -15.59
N LEU A 269 0.67 -6.07 -16.67
CA LEU A 269 1.23 -4.74 -16.80
C LEU A 269 0.65 -3.77 -15.75
N LYS A 270 -0.67 -3.80 -15.52
CA LYS A 270 -1.34 -2.99 -14.49
C LYS A 270 -0.98 -3.41 -13.07
N LYS A 271 -0.85 -4.72 -12.80
CA LYS A 271 -0.30 -5.24 -11.53
C LYS A 271 1.11 -4.68 -11.27
N THR A 272 1.96 -4.73 -12.30
CA THR A 272 3.34 -4.19 -12.23
C THR A 272 3.33 -2.68 -11.96
N ALA A 273 2.43 -1.92 -12.60
CA ALA A 273 2.29 -0.49 -12.35
C ALA A 273 1.85 -0.18 -10.92
N MET A 274 0.89 -0.93 -10.36
CA MET A 274 0.51 -0.81 -8.94
C MET A 274 1.67 -1.13 -8.01
N LEU A 275 2.42 -2.20 -8.29
CA LEU A 275 3.60 -2.56 -7.52
C LEU A 275 4.63 -1.42 -7.53
N TYR A 276 4.97 -0.89 -8.70
CA TYR A 276 5.89 0.24 -8.86
C TYR A 276 5.43 1.47 -8.08
N TYR A 277 4.16 1.82 -8.17
CA TYR A 277 3.59 2.95 -7.46
C TYR A 277 3.64 2.77 -5.95
N ASN A 278 3.31 1.59 -5.42
CA ASN A 278 3.34 1.33 -3.99
C ASN A 278 4.77 1.27 -3.43
N LEU A 279 5.72 0.66 -4.15
CA LEU A 279 7.14 0.67 -3.77
C LEU A 279 7.72 2.10 -3.82
N ALA A 280 7.43 2.86 -4.87
CA ALA A 280 7.87 4.26 -4.98
C ALA A 280 7.24 5.13 -3.87
N THR A 281 5.97 4.89 -3.52
CA THR A 281 5.32 5.55 -2.39
C THR A 281 6.07 5.27 -1.09
N ALA A 282 6.40 4.01 -0.81
CA ALA A 282 7.20 3.65 0.35
C ALA A 282 8.57 4.36 0.35
N CYS A 283 9.29 4.38 -0.78
CA CYS A 283 10.58 5.09 -0.88
C CYS A 283 10.44 6.62 -0.71
N VAL A 284 9.35 7.24 -1.15
CA VAL A 284 9.14 8.70 -1.04
C VAL A 284 8.69 9.13 0.37
N LEU A 285 8.00 8.27 1.10
CA LEU A 285 7.46 8.58 2.42
C LEU A 285 8.37 8.13 3.56
N SER A 286 9.02 6.98 3.39
CA SER A 286 9.76 6.31 4.45
C SER A 286 11.25 6.58 4.42
N GLY A 287 11.90 6.45 5.57
CA GLY A 287 13.35 6.49 5.68
C GLY A 287 14.02 5.15 5.31
N PRO A 288 15.36 5.13 5.21
CA PRO A 288 16.11 3.96 4.75
C PRO A 288 15.99 2.73 5.64
N LYS A 289 15.69 2.89 6.94
CA LYS A 289 15.57 1.79 7.92
C LYS A 289 14.17 1.20 8.00
N MET A 290 13.23 1.68 7.18
CA MET A 290 11.90 1.09 7.12
C MET A 290 11.99 -0.39 6.75
N ARG A 291 11.51 -1.26 7.65
CA ARG A 291 11.48 -2.71 7.46
C ARG A 291 10.33 -3.08 6.54
N VAL A 292 10.60 -3.85 5.49
CA VAL A 292 9.61 -4.36 4.55
C VAL A 292 9.50 -5.87 4.72
N VAL A 293 8.30 -6.35 5.00
CA VAL A 293 7.98 -7.77 5.15
C VAL A 293 7.03 -8.18 4.04
N VAL A 294 7.31 -9.32 3.40
CA VAL A 294 6.35 -9.98 2.50
C VAL A 294 5.60 -11.04 3.30
N LEU A 295 4.30 -10.85 3.49
CA LEU A 295 3.41 -11.79 4.16
C LEU A 295 2.81 -12.75 3.11
N GLY A 296 3.06 -14.04 3.29
CA GLY A 296 2.54 -15.14 2.45
C GLY A 296 1.30 -15.84 3.00
#